data_AF-A0A7J9JFD8-F1
#
_entry.id   AF-A0A7J9JFD8-F1
#
_cell.length_a   1.000
_cell.length_b   1.000
_cell.length_c   1.000
_cell.angle_alpha   90.00
_cell.angle_beta   90.00
_cell.angle_gamma   90.00
#
_symmetry.space_group_name_H-M   'P 1'
#
loop_
_entity.id
_entity.type
_entity.pdbx_description
1 polymer ?
#
loop_
_entity_poly.entity_id
_entity_poly.type
_entity_poly.pdbx_seq_one_letter_code
_entity_poly.pdbx_strand_id
1 'polypeptide(L)'
;VSECDKQKKPEKGSVTLEEIGKRNTSAGNTADGTQLDAEIAGPENIKRDTKSRKQELKASVQDLASRAASRAMAEAAKSISPPNTAYQFEVSWRALSGDRSLQAHLLKVTSPSALPQIFKNAMSASMLVDIVKCVATFFREDVDLAIKYLENLTKVPRFDMLILFLSPTDKADLLKVWDEVFCNEASAIECAEILDYLRSVYGLKK
;
A
#
# COMPACT_ATOMS: atom_id res chain seq x y z
N VAL A 1 25.01 25.63 48.76
CA VAL A 1 25.35 26.87 48.01
C VAL A 1 25.52 26.42 46.56
N SER A 2 24.69 26.69 45.57
CA SER A 2 23.60 27.65 45.28
C SER A 2 22.53 26.90 44.45
N GLU A 3 21.20 27.10 44.62
CA GLU A 3 20.38 28.14 43.96
C GLU A 3 20.62 28.22 42.44
N CYS A 4 19.66 28.33 41.53
CA CYS A 4 18.19 28.38 41.49
C CYS A 4 17.93 28.50 39.98
N ASP A 5 16.94 27.81 39.38
CA ASP A 5 16.03 28.56 38.50
C ASP A 5 14.70 27.86 38.24
N LYS A 6 13.70 28.72 38.18
CA LYS A 6 12.27 28.49 38.22
C LYS A 6 11.65 28.78 36.84
N GLN A 7 10.37 28.43 36.74
CA GLN A 7 9.38 28.90 35.75
C GLN A 7 9.44 28.19 34.38
N LYS A 8 8.33 27.88 33.70
CA LYS A 8 6.98 28.47 33.76
C LYS A 8 5.96 27.50 33.12
N LYS A 9 4.84 27.25 33.81
CA LYS A 9 3.58 26.79 33.22
C LYS A 9 2.82 28.02 32.69
N PRO A 10 1.95 27.86 31.68
CA PRO A 10 0.60 28.40 31.87
C PRO A 10 -0.53 27.45 31.43
N GLU A 11 -1.69 27.75 31.99
CA GLU A 11 -3.00 27.11 31.84
C GLU A 11 -3.78 27.57 30.60
N LYS A 12 -4.75 26.72 30.23
CA LYS A 12 -6.12 26.97 29.74
C LYS A 12 -6.38 27.87 28.53
N GLY A 13 -7.18 27.33 27.61
CA GLY A 13 -7.98 28.09 26.65
C GLY A 13 -8.89 27.17 25.85
N SER A 14 -10.15 27.05 26.29
CA SER A 14 -11.27 26.57 25.46
C SER A 14 -11.60 27.61 24.41
N VAL A 15 -11.82 27.25 23.14
CA VAL A 15 -12.68 28.00 22.21
C VAL A 15 -13.31 27.02 21.23
N THR A 16 -14.62 26.87 21.34
CA THR A 16 -15.56 26.43 20.29
C THR A 16 -15.67 27.51 19.21
N LEU A 17 -15.70 27.10 17.95
CA LEU A 17 -16.09 27.95 16.83
C LEU A 17 -17.06 27.15 15.94
N GLU A 18 -18.34 27.44 16.11
CA GLU A 18 -19.33 27.33 15.03
C GLU A 18 -19.01 28.38 13.96
N GLU A 19 -19.38 28.11 12.71
CA GLU A 19 -20.40 28.88 11.97
C GLU A 19 -20.18 28.81 10.43
N ILE A 20 -21.32 28.83 9.71
CA ILE A 20 -21.58 29.25 8.31
C ILE A 20 -21.02 28.35 7.19
N GLY A 21 -21.79 27.78 6.26
CA GLY A 21 -23.12 28.12 5.75
C GLY A 21 -23.03 28.38 4.23
N LYS A 22 -23.65 27.52 3.41
CA LYS A 22 -23.98 27.77 1.99
C LYS A 22 -25.24 26.96 1.66
N ARG A 23 -26.43 27.58 1.74
CA ARG A 23 -27.20 28.18 0.62
C ARG A 23 -27.36 27.25 -0.58
N ASN A 24 -28.50 26.57 -0.63
CA ASN A 24 -29.00 25.91 -1.83
C ASN A 24 -30.31 26.60 -2.21
N THR A 25 -30.29 27.19 -3.40
CA THR A 25 -31.32 27.99 -4.05
C THR A 25 -32.53 27.17 -4.49
N SER A 26 -33.68 27.82 -4.31
CA SER A 26 -35.00 27.64 -4.91
C SER A 26 -35.16 26.73 -6.15
N ALA A 27 -36.28 26.00 -6.15
CA ALA A 27 -37.21 26.03 -7.28
C ALA A 27 -38.62 25.67 -6.76
N GLY A 28 -39.50 26.66 -6.71
CA GLY A 28 -40.92 26.48 -6.45
C GLY A 28 -41.60 25.96 -7.71
N ASN A 29 -42.46 24.95 -7.55
CA ASN A 29 -43.35 24.50 -8.61
C ASN A 29 -44.66 25.26 -8.50
N THR A 30 -44.90 26.13 -9.47
CA THR A 30 -46.22 26.73 -9.74
C THR A 30 -47.05 25.71 -10.51
N ALA A 31 -48.21 25.37 -9.96
CA ALA A 31 -49.24 24.59 -10.64
C ALA A 31 -50.45 25.50 -10.85
N ASP A 32 -50.79 25.79 -12.10
CA ASP A 32 -52.17 25.95 -12.55
C ASP A 32 -52.27 25.94 -14.09
N GLY A 33 -53.34 25.37 -14.65
CA GLY A 33 -53.67 25.51 -16.08
C GLY A 33 -54.10 24.25 -16.87
N THR A 34 -55.25 23.68 -16.52
CA THR A 34 -56.41 23.22 -17.34
C THR A 34 -56.26 22.64 -18.77
N GLN A 35 -56.80 21.41 -18.92
CA GLN A 35 -57.51 20.72 -20.04
C GLN A 35 -56.93 20.61 -21.46
N LEU A 36 -56.95 19.38 -22.03
CA LEU A 36 -57.99 18.90 -22.97
C LEU A 36 -57.73 17.43 -23.36
N ASP A 37 -58.82 16.66 -23.49
CA ASP A 37 -58.90 15.25 -23.88
C ASP A 37 -58.51 14.98 -25.34
N ALA A 38 -57.93 13.80 -25.61
CA ALA A 38 -58.25 12.93 -26.74
C ALA A 38 -57.42 11.62 -26.68
N GLU A 39 -58.11 10.48 -26.56
CA GLU A 39 -57.57 9.17 -26.94
C GLU A 39 -57.23 9.15 -28.45
N ILE A 40 -56.21 8.39 -28.86
CA ILE A 40 -56.27 7.36 -29.91
C ILE A 40 -54.88 6.75 -30.17
N ALA A 41 -54.84 5.41 -30.14
CA ALA A 41 -53.94 4.47 -30.81
C ALA A 41 -52.43 4.43 -30.45
N GLY A 42 -52.01 3.29 -29.90
CA GLY A 42 -50.62 2.80 -30.06
C GLY A 42 -50.31 2.43 -31.52
N PRO A 43 -49.02 2.26 -31.88
CA PRO A 43 -48.39 1.00 -31.57
C PRO A 43 -46.92 1.09 -31.11
N GLU A 44 -46.44 -0.08 -30.74
CA GLU A 44 -45.17 -0.45 -30.12
C GLU A 44 -43.89 -0.03 -30.89
N ASN A 45 -42.75 -0.06 -30.16
CA ASN A 45 -41.38 -0.35 -30.65
C ASN A 45 -40.26 0.73 -30.56
N ILE A 46 -40.27 1.65 -29.58
CA ILE A 46 -39.12 2.56 -29.29
C ILE A 46 -38.52 2.34 -27.89
N LYS A 47 -38.40 1.07 -27.44
CA LYS A 47 -37.81 0.75 -26.11
C LYS A 47 -36.51 -0.06 -26.15
N ARG A 48 -36.08 -0.56 -27.31
CA ARG A 48 -34.87 -1.39 -27.43
C ARG A 48 -33.58 -0.62 -27.71
N ASP A 49 -33.65 0.46 -28.49
CA ASP A 49 -32.45 1.21 -28.93
C ASP A 49 -31.79 2.03 -27.80
N THR A 50 -32.60 2.65 -26.94
CA THR A 50 -32.10 3.47 -25.82
C THR A 50 -31.46 2.66 -24.71
N LYS A 51 -31.87 1.40 -24.51
CA LYS A 51 -31.27 0.51 -23.50
C LYS A 51 -29.88 0.06 -23.93
N SER A 52 -29.70 -0.34 -25.19
CA SER A 52 -28.38 -0.73 -25.72
C SER A 52 -27.40 0.45 -25.73
N ARG A 53 -27.79 1.62 -26.22
CA ARG A 53 -26.91 2.81 -26.24
C ARG A 53 -26.51 3.27 -24.84
N LYS A 54 -27.42 3.22 -23.85
CA LYS A 54 -27.10 3.56 -22.45
C LYS A 54 -26.16 2.52 -21.81
N GLN A 55 -26.25 1.26 -22.23
CA GLN A 55 -25.40 0.18 -21.74
C GLN A 55 -23.99 0.24 -22.36
N GLU A 56 -23.90 0.58 -23.65
CA GLU A 56 -22.63 0.84 -24.36
C GLU A 56 -21.92 2.09 -23.82
N LEU A 57 -22.63 3.19 -23.57
CA LEU A 57 -22.05 4.40 -22.97
C LEU A 57 -21.52 4.13 -21.56
N LYS A 58 -22.23 3.34 -20.74
CA LYS A 58 -21.74 2.92 -19.42
C LYS A 58 -20.49 2.05 -19.51
N ALA A 59 -20.46 1.10 -20.45
CA ALA A 59 -19.28 0.28 -20.68
C ALA A 59 -18.07 1.10 -21.16
N SER A 60 -18.31 2.09 -22.04
CA SER A 60 -17.27 3.00 -22.52
C SER A 60 -16.74 3.94 -21.43
N VAL A 61 -17.60 4.48 -20.58
CA VAL A 61 -17.18 5.30 -19.42
C VAL A 61 -16.41 4.46 -18.41
N GLN A 62 -16.81 3.21 -18.17
CA GLN A 62 -16.08 2.29 -17.30
C GLN A 62 -14.69 1.95 -17.86
N ASP A 63 -14.56 1.70 -19.17
CA ASP A 63 -13.25 1.49 -19.82
C ASP A 63 -12.35 2.72 -19.69
N LEU A 64 -12.88 3.91 -19.97
CA LEU A 64 -12.13 5.15 -19.85
C LEU A 64 -11.69 5.41 -18.40
N ALA A 65 -12.56 5.14 -17.43
CA ALA A 65 -12.23 5.26 -16.02
C ALA A 65 -11.13 4.26 -15.61
N SER A 66 -11.23 3.00 -16.04
CA SER A 66 -10.19 1.98 -15.80
C SER A 66 -8.85 2.42 -16.40
N ARG A 67 -8.84 2.92 -17.64
CA ARG A 67 -7.62 3.39 -18.32
C ARG A 67 -7.03 4.62 -17.65
N ALA A 68 -7.86 5.56 -17.19
CA ALA A 68 -7.41 6.72 -16.43
C ALA A 68 -6.81 6.31 -15.08
N ALA A 69 -7.44 5.35 -14.37
CA ALA A 69 -6.92 4.79 -13.13
C ALA A 69 -5.57 4.09 -13.34
N SER A 70 -5.44 3.22 -14.35
CA SER A 70 -4.17 2.56 -14.67
C SER A 70 -3.06 3.56 -15.02
N ARG A 71 -3.37 4.64 -15.75
CA ARG A 71 -2.40 5.69 -16.06
C ARG A 71 -1.98 6.47 -14.80
N ALA A 72 -2.94 6.82 -13.94
CA ALA A 72 -2.63 7.49 -12.67
C ALA A 72 -1.76 6.61 -11.76
N MET A 73 -2.03 5.30 -11.69
CA MET A 73 -1.20 4.34 -10.96
C MET A 73 0.20 4.22 -11.54
N ALA A 74 0.33 4.16 -12.87
CA ALA A 74 1.62 4.10 -13.55
C ALA A 74 2.45 5.39 -13.34
N GLU A 75 1.83 6.57 -13.35
CA GLU A 75 2.51 7.83 -13.07
C GLU A 75 2.87 7.96 -11.58
N ALA A 76 2.00 7.51 -10.67
CA ALA A 76 2.32 7.47 -9.25
C ALA A 76 3.53 6.57 -8.96
N ALA A 77 3.61 5.39 -9.62
CA ALA A 77 4.75 4.49 -9.51
C ALA A 77 6.07 5.17 -9.91
N LYS A 78 6.08 5.97 -10.97
CA LYS A 78 7.27 6.72 -11.43
C LYS A 78 7.71 7.83 -10.46
N SER A 79 6.81 8.30 -9.60
CA SER A 79 7.09 9.37 -8.63
C SER A 79 7.64 8.87 -7.28
N ILE A 80 7.76 7.56 -7.09
CA ILE A 80 8.28 6.98 -5.85
C ILE A 80 9.78 7.25 -5.76
N SER A 81 10.15 8.28 -5.00
CA SER A 81 11.54 8.61 -4.71
C SER A 81 12.14 7.64 -3.69
N PRO A 82 13.44 7.34 -3.75
CA PRO A 82 14.10 6.52 -2.73
C PRO A 82 14.00 7.21 -1.36
N PRO A 83 13.47 6.53 -0.34
CA PRO A 83 13.38 7.07 1.00
C PRO A 83 14.78 7.14 1.63
N ASN A 84 15.06 8.24 2.34
CA ASN A 84 16.33 8.43 3.03
C ASN A 84 16.24 8.11 4.53
N THR A 85 15.03 7.88 5.05
CA THR A 85 14.79 7.60 6.47
C THR A 85 13.73 6.51 6.64
N ALA A 86 13.80 5.78 7.77
CA ALA A 86 12.80 4.77 8.13
C ALA A 86 11.37 5.30 8.09
N TYR A 87 11.17 6.55 8.55
CA TYR A 87 9.85 7.18 8.56
C TYR A 87 9.31 7.41 7.13
N GLN A 88 10.14 7.93 6.22
CA GLN A 88 9.74 8.09 4.82
C GLN A 88 9.41 6.74 4.18
N PHE A 89 10.26 5.73 4.42
CA PHE A 89 10.02 4.38 3.95
C PHE A 89 8.67 3.86 4.47
N GLU A 90 8.42 3.95 5.77
CA GLU A 90 7.20 3.40 6.38
C GLU A 90 5.93 4.12 5.89
N VAL A 91 5.94 5.44 5.75
CA VAL A 91 4.81 6.20 5.21
C VAL A 91 4.46 5.72 3.80
N SER A 92 5.46 5.64 2.91
CA SER A 92 5.27 5.14 1.55
C SER A 92 4.85 3.67 1.56
N TRP A 93 5.48 2.84 2.37
CA TRP A 93 5.19 1.41 2.49
C TRP A 93 3.74 1.13 2.89
N ARG A 94 3.22 1.90 3.85
CA ARG A 94 1.83 1.79 4.33
C ARG A 94 0.83 2.31 3.31
N ALA A 95 1.14 3.42 2.64
CA ALA A 95 0.30 3.94 1.56
C ALA A 95 0.13 2.95 0.41
N LEU A 96 1.13 2.07 0.19
CA LEU A 96 1.15 1.05 -0.85
C LEU A 96 0.69 -0.34 -0.37
N SER A 97 0.19 -0.48 0.86
CA SER A 97 -0.13 -1.78 1.45
C SER A 97 -1.18 -2.62 0.72
N GLY A 98 -2.01 -1.99 -0.13
CA GLY A 98 -2.98 -2.68 -0.99
C GLY A 98 -2.41 -3.16 -2.33
N ASP A 99 -1.19 -2.77 -2.69
CA ASP A 99 -0.56 -3.11 -3.96
C ASP A 99 0.87 -3.61 -3.76
N ARG A 100 1.03 -4.93 -3.85
CA ARG A 100 2.31 -5.59 -3.64
C ARG A 100 3.33 -5.29 -4.74
N SER A 101 2.87 -5.00 -5.95
CA SER A 101 3.74 -4.63 -7.06
C SER A 101 4.38 -3.26 -6.80
N LEU A 102 3.60 -2.31 -6.28
CA LEU A 102 4.13 -0.99 -5.91
C LEU A 102 5.06 -1.05 -4.69
N GLN A 103 4.78 -1.90 -3.70
CA GLN A 103 5.74 -2.14 -2.60
C GLN A 103 7.04 -2.76 -3.09
N ALA A 104 6.97 -3.71 -4.03
CA ALA A 104 8.16 -4.27 -4.67
C ALA A 104 8.91 -3.21 -5.48
N HIS A 105 8.21 -2.31 -6.17
CA HIS A 105 8.83 -1.18 -6.86
C HIS A 105 9.54 -0.23 -5.87
N LEU A 106 8.89 0.09 -4.74
CA LEU A 106 9.50 0.88 -3.65
C LEU A 106 10.77 0.21 -3.13
N LEU A 107 10.77 -1.11 -2.93
CA LEU A 107 12.02 -1.83 -2.63
C LEU A 107 13.03 -1.63 -3.74
N LYS A 108 12.69 -1.93 -5.01
CA LYS A 108 13.63 -1.85 -6.13
C LYS A 108 14.28 -0.46 -6.30
N VAL A 109 13.57 0.64 -6.01
CA VAL A 109 14.17 1.99 -5.98
C VAL A 109 14.98 2.26 -4.70
N THR A 110 14.65 1.57 -3.60
CA THR A 110 15.39 1.55 -2.34
C THR A 110 16.46 0.45 -2.36
N SER A 111 17.63 0.73 -2.92
CA SER A 111 18.75 -0.23 -3.01
C SER A 111 18.91 -1.09 -1.73
N PRO A 112 19.15 -2.42 -1.84
CA PRO A 112 19.33 -3.29 -0.67
C PRO A 112 20.36 -2.76 0.33
N SER A 113 21.48 -2.24 -0.16
CA SER A 113 22.58 -1.71 0.67
C SER A 113 22.21 -0.44 1.45
N ALA A 114 21.14 0.25 1.07
CA ALA A 114 20.65 1.43 1.78
C ALA A 114 19.80 1.05 3.00
N LEU A 115 19.21 -0.15 3.05
CA LEU A 115 18.29 -0.55 4.12
C LEU A 115 18.89 -0.44 5.53
N PRO A 116 20.13 -0.89 5.81
CA PRO A 116 20.74 -0.70 7.12
C PRO A 116 20.81 0.78 7.55
N GLN A 117 21.10 1.67 6.60
CA GLN A 117 21.26 3.11 6.83
C GLN A 117 19.92 3.84 6.92
N ILE A 118 18.90 3.39 6.19
CA ILE A 118 17.55 3.95 6.24
C ILE A 118 16.90 3.59 7.56
N PHE A 119 16.96 2.31 7.94
CA PHE A 119 16.26 1.81 9.12
C PHE A 119 16.99 2.10 10.42
N LYS A 120 18.32 2.00 10.47
CA LYS A 120 19.10 2.14 11.71
C LYS A 120 18.45 1.33 12.84
N ASN A 121 17.95 1.99 13.89
CA ASN A 121 17.27 1.36 15.03
C ASN A 121 15.73 1.39 14.96
N ALA A 122 15.15 1.81 13.84
CA ALA A 122 13.73 2.11 13.67
C ALA A 122 12.95 1.04 12.88
N MET A 123 13.56 -0.09 12.53
CA MET A 123 12.80 -1.22 11.97
C MET A 123 12.02 -1.94 13.07
N SER A 124 10.78 -2.32 12.77
CA SER A 124 9.95 -3.18 13.61
C SER A 124 9.93 -4.62 13.10
N ALA A 125 9.60 -5.58 13.97
CA ALA A 125 9.54 -7.00 13.59
C ALA A 125 8.47 -7.27 12.51
N SER A 126 7.31 -6.61 12.60
CA SER A 126 6.26 -6.73 11.59
C SER A 126 6.67 -6.13 10.24
N MET A 127 7.44 -5.04 10.24
CA MET A 127 8.00 -4.48 9.01
C MET A 127 9.00 -5.44 8.37
N LEU A 128 9.88 -6.07 9.16
CA LEU A 128 10.82 -7.08 8.66
C LEU A 128 10.09 -8.21 7.94
N VAL A 129 9.06 -8.79 8.59
CA VAL A 129 8.26 -9.88 8.01
C VAL A 129 7.57 -9.44 6.73
N ASP A 130 7.00 -8.23 6.72
CA ASP A 130 6.29 -7.72 5.56
C ASP A 130 7.24 -7.45 4.37
N ILE A 131 8.45 -6.93 4.62
CA ILE A 131 9.48 -6.77 3.60
C ILE A 131 9.90 -8.13 3.03
N VAL A 132 10.16 -9.15 3.87
CA VAL A 132 10.55 -10.49 3.40
C VAL A 132 9.46 -11.11 2.52
N LYS A 133 8.19 -11.01 2.94
CA LYS A 133 7.04 -11.42 2.13
C LYS A 133 6.97 -10.65 0.80
N CYS A 134 7.54 -9.45 0.71
CA CYS A 134 7.53 -8.63 -0.51
C CYS A 134 8.66 -9.05 -1.43
N VAL A 135 9.84 -9.30 -0.87
CA VAL A 135 10.97 -9.91 -1.59
C VAL A 135 10.55 -11.22 -2.26
N ALA A 136 9.77 -12.04 -1.56
CA ALA A 136 9.24 -13.28 -2.09
C ALA A 136 8.41 -13.12 -3.39
N THR A 137 7.76 -11.97 -3.62
CA THR A 137 6.91 -11.81 -4.80
C THR A 137 7.69 -11.62 -6.09
N PHE A 138 8.93 -11.14 -6.02
CA PHE A 138 9.80 -10.96 -7.19
C PHE A 138 11.03 -11.88 -7.17
N PHE A 139 11.11 -12.81 -6.21
CA PHE A 139 12.25 -13.73 -6.06
C PHE A 139 12.56 -14.51 -7.34
N ARG A 140 11.52 -14.99 -8.04
CA ARG A 140 11.69 -15.74 -9.29
C ARG A 140 12.10 -14.87 -10.48
N GLU A 141 11.87 -13.56 -10.39
CA GLU A 141 12.24 -12.61 -11.44
C GLU A 141 13.72 -12.22 -11.33
N ASP A 142 14.21 -12.05 -10.10
CA ASP A 142 15.56 -11.58 -9.81
C ASP A 142 16.06 -12.17 -8.48
N VAL A 143 16.61 -13.38 -8.58
CA VAL A 143 17.11 -14.16 -7.43
C VAL A 143 18.26 -13.43 -6.73
N ASP A 144 19.21 -12.88 -7.49
CA ASP A 144 20.36 -12.16 -6.96
C ASP A 144 19.95 -10.92 -6.17
N LEU A 145 19.03 -10.13 -6.71
CA LEU A 145 18.52 -8.94 -6.02
C LEU A 145 17.75 -9.33 -4.76
N ALA A 146 16.92 -10.37 -4.84
CA ALA A 146 16.16 -10.84 -3.69
C ALA A 146 17.07 -11.34 -2.56
N ILE A 147 18.11 -12.11 -2.89
CA ILE A 147 19.14 -12.53 -1.93
C ILE A 147 19.84 -11.31 -1.32
N LYS A 148 20.24 -10.32 -2.12
CA LYS A 148 20.84 -9.07 -1.61
C LYS A 148 19.91 -8.35 -0.63
N TYR A 149 18.59 -8.35 -0.85
CA TYR A 149 17.66 -7.79 0.14
C TYR A 149 17.69 -8.57 1.45
N LEU A 150 17.58 -9.90 1.39
CA LEU A 150 17.64 -10.75 2.58
C LEU A 150 18.96 -10.56 3.34
N GLU A 151 20.09 -10.52 2.65
CA GLU A 151 21.41 -10.28 3.26
C GLU A 151 21.57 -8.89 3.86
N ASN A 152 21.02 -7.84 3.25
CA ASN A 152 21.16 -6.51 3.81
C ASN A 152 20.18 -6.24 4.95
N LEU A 153 19.06 -6.96 5.02
CA LEU A 153 18.16 -6.93 6.17
C LEU A 153 18.86 -7.46 7.43
N THR A 154 19.71 -8.48 7.33
CA THR A 154 20.47 -9.01 8.50
C THR A 154 21.48 -8.00 9.05
N LYS A 155 21.89 -7.01 8.25
CA LYS A 155 22.84 -5.94 8.64
C LYS A 155 22.15 -4.75 9.31
N VAL A 156 20.83 -4.72 9.39
CA VAL A 156 20.09 -3.65 10.07
C VAL A 156 20.41 -3.72 11.57
N PRO A 157 20.77 -2.59 12.21
CA PRO A 157 20.98 -2.57 13.65
C PRO A 157 19.78 -3.14 14.41
N ARG A 158 20.07 -3.97 15.42
CA ARG A 158 19.06 -4.71 16.22
C ARG A 158 18.36 -5.84 15.47
N PHE A 159 18.83 -6.29 14.31
CA PHE A 159 18.25 -7.44 13.60
C PHE A 159 18.05 -8.65 14.52
N ASP A 160 19.05 -9.04 15.31
CA ASP A 160 18.94 -10.18 16.23
C ASP A 160 17.80 -10.01 17.25
N MET A 161 17.60 -8.78 17.75
CA MET A 161 16.47 -8.45 18.61
C MET A 161 15.14 -8.57 17.87
N LEU A 162 15.07 -8.16 16.60
CA LEU A 162 13.85 -8.33 15.80
C LEU A 162 13.49 -9.81 15.67
N ILE A 163 14.47 -10.66 15.33
CA ILE A 163 14.27 -12.11 15.22
C ILE A 163 13.84 -12.73 16.56
N LEU A 164 14.45 -12.30 17.67
CA LEU A 164 14.09 -12.78 19.01
C LEU A 164 12.64 -12.43 19.39
N PHE A 165 12.15 -11.25 19.00
CA PHE A 165 10.81 -10.76 19.32
C PHE A 165 9.75 -11.09 18.25
N LEU A 166 10.07 -11.89 17.23
CA LEU A 166 9.06 -12.39 16.29
C LEU A 166 8.04 -13.25 17.04
N SER A 167 6.75 -12.96 16.80
CA SER A 167 5.68 -13.78 17.34
C SER A 167 5.69 -15.19 16.72
N PRO A 168 5.05 -16.19 17.34
CA PRO A 168 4.91 -17.52 16.74
C PRO A 168 4.26 -17.46 15.35
N THR A 169 3.27 -16.58 15.16
CA THR A 169 2.61 -16.35 13.88
C THR A 169 3.57 -15.78 12.84
N ASP A 170 4.36 -14.78 13.20
CA ASP A 170 5.36 -14.19 12.30
C ASP A 170 6.41 -15.22 11.86
N LYS A 171 6.85 -16.08 12.79
CA LYS A 171 7.80 -17.16 12.48
C LYS A 171 7.19 -18.19 11.53
N ALA A 172 5.94 -18.59 11.76
CA ALA A 172 5.24 -19.52 10.88
C ALA A 172 5.06 -18.94 9.46
N ASP A 173 4.71 -17.65 9.37
CA ASP A 173 4.59 -16.95 8.10
C ASP A 173 5.92 -16.86 7.35
N LEU A 174 7.01 -16.54 8.03
CA LEU A 174 8.35 -16.53 7.43
C LEU A 174 8.78 -17.92 6.97
N LEU A 175 8.54 -18.95 7.78
CA LEU A 175 8.85 -20.34 7.44
C LEU A 175 8.11 -20.76 6.17
N LYS A 176 6.81 -20.46 6.09
CA LYS A 176 5.97 -20.74 4.92
C LYS A 176 6.52 -20.07 3.67
N VAL A 177 6.89 -18.79 3.75
CA VAL A 177 7.50 -18.07 2.62
C VAL A 177 8.81 -18.73 2.19
N TRP A 178 9.63 -19.15 3.14
CA TRP A 178 10.91 -19.82 2.84
C TRP A 178 10.69 -21.14 2.11
N ASP A 179 9.80 -21.99 2.61
CA ASP A 179 9.55 -23.32 2.05
C ASP A 179 8.86 -23.24 0.68
N GLU A 180 7.91 -22.33 0.48
CA GLU A 180 7.13 -22.23 -0.77
C GLU A 180 7.86 -21.47 -1.88
N VAL A 181 8.67 -20.47 -1.53
CA VAL A 181 9.24 -19.53 -2.50
C VAL A 181 10.75 -19.67 -2.63
N PHE A 182 11.49 -19.68 -1.52
CA PHE A 182 12.95 -19.62 -1.56
C PHE A 182 13.60 -21.00 -1.72
N CYS A 183 13.01 -22.04 -1.13
CA CYS A 183 13.53 -23.41 -1.17
C CYS A 183 12.93 -24.29 -2.28
N ASN A 184 12.24 -23.72 -3.27
CA ASN A 184 11.64 -24.51 -4.36
C ASN A 184 12.72 -25.01 -5.34
N GLU A 185 12.64 -26.29 -5.74
CA GLU A 185 13.66 -27.06 -6.48
C GLU A 185 14.11 -26.41 -7.80
N ALA A 186 13.29 -25.57 -8.43
CA ALA A 186 13.57 -24.99 -9.74
C ALA A 186 14.51 -23.75 -9.73
N SER A 187 14.71 -23.08 -8.58
CA SER A 187 15.41 -21.79 -8.51
C SER A 187 16.70 -21.79 -7.69
N ALA A 188 17.04 -22.91 -7.02
CA ALA A 188 17.91 -22.87 -5.85
C ALA A 188 19.27 -23.60 -5.98
N ILE A 189 19.62 -24.25 -7.09
CA ILE A 189 20.82 -25.12 -7.10
C ILE A 189 22.11 -24.32 -6.79
N GLU A 190 22.28 -23.12 -7.33
CA GLU A 190 23.47 -22.29 -7.09
C GLU A 190 23.38 -21.44 -5.80
N CYS A 191 22.16 -21.13 -5.33
CA CYS A 191 21.94 -20.25 -4.17
C CYS A 191 21.48 -20.99 -2.90
N ALA A 192 21.34 -22.32 -2.93
CA ALA A 192 20.81 -23.12 -1.84
C ALA A 192 21.62 -22.92 -0.55
N GLU A 193 22.95 -22.90 -0.63
CA GLU A 193 23.82 -22.72 0.53
C GLU A 193 23.59 -21.36 1.20
N ILE A 194 23.47 -20.29 0.40
CA ILE A 194 23.21 -18.93 0.89
C ILE A 194 21.81 -18.86 1.50
N LEU A 195 20.81 -19.47 0.87
CA LEU A 195 19.44 -19.48 1.36
C LEU A 195 19.27 -20.29 2.65
N ASP A 196 19.99 -21.40 2.80
CA ASP A 196 20.01 -22.21 4.03
C ASP A 196 20.75 -21.48 5.17
N TYR A 197 21.85 -20.79 4.85
CA TYR A 197 22.51 -19.89 5.80
C TYR A 197 21.57 -18.78 6.26
N LEU A 198 20.94 -18.06 5.33
CA LEU A 198 20.00 -16.99 5.65
C LEU A 198 18.81 -17.52 6.43
N ARG A 199 18.26 -18.68 6.08
CA ARG A 199 17.18 -19.33 6.84
C ARG A 199 17.55 -19.50 8.31
N SER A 200 18.79 -19.92 8.57
CA SER A 200 19.33 -20.07 9.92
C SER A 200 19.49 -18.73 10.63
N VAL A 201 19.98 -17.69 9.94
CA VAL A 201 20.12 -16.33 10.48
C VAL A 201 18.78 -15.71 10.86
N TYR A 202 17.73 -15.96 10.08
CA TYR A 202 16.36 -15.54 10.39
C TYR A 202 15.70 -16.37 11.50
N GLY A 203 16.43 -17.30 12.12
CA GLY A 203 15.95 -18.11 13.25
C GLY A 203 14.94 -19.18 12.84
N LEU A 204 14.88 -19.54 11.56
CA LEU A 204 13.94 -20.52 11.02
C LEU A 204 14.61 -21.90 11.01
N LYS A 205 14.55 -22.61 12.15
CA LYS A 205 15.04 -23.98 12.22
C LYS A 205 14.07 -24.93 11.50
N LYS A 206 14.61 -25.96 10.85
CA LYS A 206 13.84 -27.14 10.42
C LYS A 206 13.43 -27.97 11.63
#